data_AF-A0AAJ2PKM2-F1
#
_entry.id   AF-A0AAJ2PKM2-F1
#
_cell.length_a   1.000
_cell.length_b   1.000
_cell.length_c   1.000
_cell.angle_alpha   90.00
_cell.angle_beta   90.00
_cell.angle_gamma   90.00
#
_symmetry.space_group_name_H-M   'P 1'
#
loop_
_entity.id
_entity.type
_entity.pdbx_description
1 polymer ?
#
loop_
_entity_poly.entity_id
_entity_poly.type
_entity_poly.pdbx_seq_one_letter_code
_entity_poly.pdbx_strand_id
1 'polypeptide(L)' 'TGTPLPADPRLETLSEREHEVLVAIGQGWTNAEIAERLVLTESTVKKHVGRVLAKIGARDRIQAVITAYDAGLVRAKP' A
#
# COMPACT_ATOMS: atom_id res chain seq x y z
N THR A 1 -4.45 19.05 -19.50
CA THR A 1 -3.27 19.54 -18.76
C THR A 1 -3.33 18.96 -17.36
N GLY A 2 -2.77 17.77 -17.16
CA GLY A 2 -2.66 17.18 -15.82
C GLY A 2 -1.25 17.44 -15.31
N THR A 3 -1.09 18.40 -14.40
CA THR A 3 0.14 18.49 -13.62
C THR A 3 0.29 17.15 -12.90
N PRO A 4 1.41 16.41 -13.04
CA PRO A 4 1.61 15.21 -12.24
C PRO A 4 1.51 15.63 -10.78
N LEU A 5 0.69 14.90 -10.01
CA LEU A 5 0.65 15.08 -8.56
C LEU A 5 2.10 14.99 -8.07
N PRO A 6 2.56 15.90 -7.20
CA PRO A 6 3.89 15.79 -6.63
C PRO A 6 4.05 14.38 -6.06
N ALA A 7 5.15 13.71 -6.46
CA ALA A 7 5.46 12.38 -5.96
C ALA A 7 5.44 12.43 -4.43
N ASP A 8 4.58 11.61 -3.80
CA ASP A 8 4.47 11.59 -2.35
C ASP A 8 5.80 11.03 -1.78
N PRO A 9 6.58 11.82 -1.03
CA PRO A 9 7.90 11.39 -0.55
C PRO A 9 7.83 10.12 0.32
N ARG A 10 6.67 9.84 0.93
CA ARG A 10 6.46 8.60 1.68
C ARG A 10 6.54 7.38 0.77
N LEU A 11 6.09 7.49 -0.48
CA LEU A 11 6.09 6.41 -1.47
C LEU A 11 7.49 6.14 -2.03
N GLU A 12 8.34 7.16 -2.13
CA GLU A 12 9.71 7.03 -2.63
C GLU A 12 10.58 6.14 -1.73
N THR A 13 10.22 6.01 -0.45
CA THR A 13 10.95 5.16 0.51
C THR A 13 10.57 3.68 0.42
N LEU A 14 9.50 3.35 -0.30
CA LEU A 14 9.02 1.99 -0.45
C LEU A 14 9.84 1.26 -1.53
N SER A 15 10.22 0.02 -1.26
CA SER A 15 10.64 -0.90 -2.31
C SER A 15 9.46 -1.21 -3.23
N GLU A 16 9.75 -1.73 -4.43
CA GLU A 16 8.72 -2.16 -5.39
C GLU A 16 7.70 -3.12 -4.75
N ARG A 17 8.17 -4.11 -3.98
CA ARG A 17 7.30 -5.06 -3.28
C ARG A 17 6.44 -4.40 -2.20
N GLU A 18 6.99 -3.43 -1.48
CA GLU A 18 6.23 -2.67 -0.46
C GLU A 18 5.18 -1.78 -1.12
N HIS A 19 5.48 -1.24 -2.31
CA HIS A 19 4.53 -0.48 -3.12
C HIS A 19 3.36 -1.37 -3.60
N GLU A 20 3.64 -2.57 -4.12
CA GLU A 20 2.60 -3.56 -4.46
C GLU A 20 1.68 -3.87 -3.27
N VAL A 21 2.27 -4.08 -2.09
CA VAL A 21 1.51 -4.37 -0.86
C VAL A 21 0.66 -3.17 -0.45
N LEU A 22 1.16 -1.92 -0.57
CA LEU A 22 0.37 -0.72 -0.28
C LEU A 22 -0.82 -0.58 -1.24
N VAL A 23 -0.62 -0.80 -2.55
CA VAL A 23 -1.70 -0.80 -3.54
C VAL A 23 -2.76 -1.83 -3.17
N ALA A 24 -2.34 -3.06 -2.84
CA ALA A 24 -3.25 -4.13 -2.45
C ALA A 24 -4.02 -3.83 -1.14
N ILE A 25 -3.36 -3.18 -0.17
CA ILE A 25 -4.03 -2.67 1.03
C ILE A 25 -5.10 -1.66 0.64
N GLY A 26 -4.77 -0.68 -0.21
CA GLY A 26 -5.68 0.34 -0.71
C GLY A 26 -6.89 -0.23 -1.45
N GLN A 27 -6.73 -1.38 -2.14
CA GLN A 27 -7.82 -2.12 -2.78
C GLN A 27 -8.69 -2.91 -1.80
N GLY A 28 -8.34 -2.95 -0.51
CA GLY A 28 -9.11 -3.60 0.55
C GLY A 28 -8.78 -5.08 0.77
N TRP A 29 -7.76 -5.65 0.12
CA TRP A 29 -7.47 -7.09 0.22
C TRP A 29 -6.89 -7.51 1.56
N THR A 30 -7.43 -8.55 2.16
CA THR A 30 -6.88 -9.19 3.37
C THR A 30 -5.46 -9.73 3.15
N ASN A 31 -4.72 -10.00 4.22
CA ASN A 31 -3.35 -10.53 4.10
C ASN A 31 -3.31 -11.89 3.37
N ALA A 32 -4.37 -12.71 3.50
CA ALA A 32 -4.50 -13.97 2.78
C ALA A 32 -4.67 -13.73 1.28
N GLU A 33 -5.56 -12.83 0.89
CA GLU A 33 -5.78 -12.45 -0.52
C GLU A 33 -4.54 -11.83 -1.16
N ILE A 34 -3.78 -11.04 -0.41
CA ILE A 34 -2.49 -10.48 -0.85
C ILE A 34 -1.48 -11.61 -1.03
N ALA A 35 -1.40 -12.54 -0.08
CA ALA A 35 -0.47 -13.66 -0.13
C ALA A 35 -0.69 -14.53 -1.37
N GLU A 36 -1.94 -14.87 -1.67
CA GLU A 36 -2.32 -15.61 -2.87
C GLU A 36 -1.91 -14.88 -4.15
N ARG A 37 -2.23 -13.59 -4.27
CA ARG A 37 -1.99 -12.82 -5.49
C ARG A 37 -0.52 -12.49 -5.73
N LEU A 38 0.23 -12.28 -4.66
CA LEU A 38 1.66 -11.97 -4.73
C LEU A 38 2.55 -13.21 -4.65
N VAL A 39 1.95 -14.41 -4.53
CA VAL A 39 2.63 -15.71 -4.39
C VAL A 39 3.60 -15.70 -3.21
N LEU A 40 3.09 -15.30 -2.04
CA LEU A 40 3.82 -15.20 -0.78
C LEU A 40 3.12 -16.00 0.32
N THR A 41 3.79 -16.19 1.46
CA THR A 41 3.13 -16.65 2.67
C THR A 41 2.44 -15.47 3.38
N GLU A 42 1.36 -15.73 4.11
CA GLU A 42 0.67 -14.69 4.90
C GLU A 42 1.60 -14.04 5.94
N SER A 43 2.54 -14.81 6.51
CA SER A 43 3.55 -14.28 7.45
C SER A 43 4.52 -13.31 6.78
N THR A 44 4.87 -13.55 5.51
CA THR A 44 5.70 -12.63 4.72
C THR A 44 4.92 -11.36 4.39
N VAL A 45 3.64 -11.48 4.03
CA VAL A 45 2.76 -10.32 3.84
C VAL A 45 2.68 -9.49 5.13
N LYS A 46 2.44 -10.10 6.30
CA LYS A 46 2.42 -9.39 7.60
C LYS A 46 3.70 -8.58 7.84
N LYS A 47 4.87 -9.13 7.49
CA LYS A 47 6.15 -8.41 7.59
C LYS A 47 6.20 -7.21 6.64
N HIS A 48 5.77 -7.36 5.38
CA HIS A 48 5.69 -6.24 4.45
C HIS A 48 4.70 -5.18 4.90
N VAL A 49 3.50 -5.55 5.36
CA VAL A 49 2.52 -4.62 5.91
C VAL A 49 3.13 -3.80 7.04
N GLY A 50 3.79 -4.45 8.01
CA GLY A 50 4.45 -3.74 9.12
C GLY A 50 5.52 -2.75 8.65
N ARG A 51 6.33 -3.11 7.64
CA ARG A 51 7.35 -2.21 7.07
C ARG A 51 6.72 -1.05 6.31
N VAL A 52 5.69 -1.30 5.51
CA VAL A 52 4.93 -0.25 4.80
C VAL A 52 4.38 0.75 5.81
N LEU A 53 3.67 0.29 6.84
CA LEU A 53 3.11 1.15 7.88
C LEU A 53 4.18 2.03 8.53
N ALA A 54 5.31 1.44 8.91
CA ALA A 54 6.43 2.18 9.51
C ALA A 54 7.00 3.23 8.55
N LYS A 55 7.22 2.89 7.27
CA LYS A 55 7.83 3.78 6.28
C LYS A 55 6.93 4.95 5.89
N ILE A 56 5.62 4.72 5.76
CA ILE A 56 4.66 5.79 5.42
C ILE A 56 4.14 6.56 6.65
N GLY A 57 4.58 6.17 7.86
CA GLY A 57 4.14 6.77 9.12
C GLY A 57 2.67 6.48 9.47
N ALA A 58 2.10 5.39 8.96
CA ALA A 58 0.73 4.99 9.25
C ALA A 58 0.67 4.15 10.53
N ARG A 59 -0.26 4.49 11.43
CA ARG A 59 -0.46 3.77 12.71
C ARG A 59 -1.16 2.42 12.52
N ASP A 60 -1.99 2.32 11.49
CA ASP A 60 -2.85 1.18 11.23
C ASP A 60 -3.15 1.03 9.73
N ARG A 61 -3.79 -0.08 9.41
CA ARG A 61 -4.16 -0.43 8.03
C ARG A 61 -5.13 0.57 7.40
N ILE A 62 -6.02 1.18 8.17
CA ILE A 62 -6.98 2.15 7.65
C ILE A 62 -6.23 3.40 7.19
N GLN A 63 -5.27 3.88 7.95
CA GLN A 63 -4.41 4.98 7.53
C GLN A 63 -3.61 4.64 6.27
N ALA A 64 -3.13 3.41 6.10
CA ALA A 64 -2.49 2.99 4.85
C ALA A 64 -3.44 3.01 3.65
N VAL A 65 -4.71 2.62 3.84
CA VAL A 65 -5.75 2.74 2.80
C VAL A 65 -5.94 4.21 2.41
N ILE A 66 -6.06 5.12 3.39
CA ILE A 66 -6.20 6.56 3.15
C ILE A 66 -4.99 7.09 2.37
N THR A 67 -3.76 6.76 2.80
CA THR A 67 -2.54 7.17 2.08
C THR A 67 -2.54 6.70 0.63
N ALA A 68 -3.00 5.47 0.35
CA ALA A 68 -3.07 4.97 -1.02
C ALA A 68 -4.11 5.73 -1.88
N TYR A 69 -5.21 6.18 -1.28
CA TYR A 69 -6.20 7.04 -1.96
C TYR A 69 -5.68 8.45 -2.20
N ASP A 70 -5.12 9.10 -1.17
CA ASP A 70 -4.59 10.46 -1.26
C ASP A 70 -3.46 10.57 -2.29
N ALA A 71 -2.62 9.53 -2.36
CA ALA A 71 -1.55 9.44 -3.36
C ALA A 71 -2.03 8.98 -4.75
N GLY A 72 -3.33 8.71 -4.93
CA GLY A 72 -3.91 8.32 -6.21
C GLY A 72 -3.53 6.92 -6.70
N LEU A 73 -2.98 6.06 -5.83
CA LEU A 73 -2.60 4.68 -6.15
C LEU A 73 -3.83 3.79 -6.39
N VAL A 74 -4.94 4.11 -5.72
CA VAL A 74 -6.23 3.45 -5.86
C VAL A 74 -7.34 4.48 -6.01
N ARG A 75 -8.41 4.12 -6.70
CA ARG A 75 -9.62 4.94 -6.84
C ARG A 75 -10.80 4.14 -6.35
N ALA A 76 -11.73 4.82 -5.67
CA ALA A 76 -12.94 4.16 -5.20
C ALA A 76 -13.68 3.69 -6.46
N LYS A 77 -14.04 2.41 -6.51
CA LYS A 77 -15.00 1.98 -7.52
C LYS A 77 -16.32 2.69 -7.21
N PRO A 78 -16.95 3.35 -8.20
CA PRO A 78 -18.25 3.98 -8.00
C PRO A 78 -19.31 2.97 -7.56
#